data_AF-A0A1Y5SRZ9-F1
#
_entry.id   AF-A0A1Y5SRZ9-F1
#
_cell.length_a   1.000
_cell.length_b   1.000
_cell.length_c   1.000
_cell.angle_alpha   90.00
_cell.angle_beta   90.00
_cell.angle_gamma   90.00
#
_symmetry.space_group_name_H-M   'P 1'
#
loop_
_entity.id
_entity.type
_entity.pdbx_description
1 polymer ?
#
loop_
_entity_poly.entity_id
_entity_poly.type
_entity_poly.pdbx_seq_one_letter_code
_entity_poly.pdbx_strand_id
1 'polypeptide(L)'
;MIFATVGTQLPFPRLTASLADLAGSLDEDIAVQAGRGPDTSLQAPGLQLHETLTPAEFEKHFKAARVIVAHAGIGTILSARQWGKPLVILPRRHALGEHRNDHQIATAHQVENLPGIYVAWSETHLADILTQQTLSSPPPAGEMSPQHTALVDRLRDFIDTPATGAQGLSVRQLTEDEAHRIVAEIGRSERRRRGFRWLIVTLCISGAAALWLAL
;
A
#
# COMPACT_ATOMS: atom_id res chain seq x y z
N MET A 1 -13.40 5.83 18.18
CA MET A 1 -13.57 5.30 16.81
C MET A 1 -12.33 4.53 16.43
N ILE A 2 -12.54 3.31 15.93
CA ILE A 2 -11.57 2.47 15.23
C ILE A 2 -11.73 2.70 13.72
N PHE A 3 -10.63 2.85 13.00
CA PHE A 3 -10.67 2.89 11.53
C PHE A 3 -9.89 1.71 10.95
N ALA A 4 -10.54 0.93 10.10
CA ALA A 4 -9.94 -0.19 9.42
C ALA A 4 -9.82 0.04 7.91
N THR A 5 -8.75 -0.43 7.28
CA THR A 5 -8.58 -0.35 5.83
C THR A 5 -7.93 -1.62 5.26
N VAL A 6 -8.53 -2.11 4.17
CA VAL A 6 -7.97 -3.23 3.38
C VAL A 6 -7.33 -2.76 2.06
N GLY A 7 -7.26 -1.45 1.85
CA GLY A 7 -6.92 -0.85 0.56
C GLY A 7 -8.08 -0.90 -0.45
N THR A 8 -7.75 -0.77 -1.73
CA THR A 8 -8.74 -0.63 -2.83
C THR A 8 -8.85 -1.86 -3.73
N GLN A 9 -7.90 -2.80 -3.66
CA GLN A 9 -7.75 -3.84 -4.67
C GLN A 9 -8.43 -5.15 -4.32
N LEU A 10 -8.22 -5.67 -3.10
CA LEU A 10 -8.69 -6.99 -2.69
C LEU A 10 -9.52 -6.89 -1.41
N PRO A 11 -10.73 -7.48 -1.38
CA PRO A 11 -11.51 -7.55 -0.15
C PRO A 11 -10.79 -8.40 0.90
N PHE A 12 -11.14 -8.23 2.18
CA PHE A 12 -10.59 -9.02 3.27
C PHE A 12 -11.71 -9.52 4.20
N PRO A 13 -12.50 -10.53 3.77
CA PRO A 13 -13.68 -10.99 4.49
C PRO A 13 -13.42 -11.34 5.96
N ARG A 14 -12.29 -11.99 6.25
CA ARG A 14 -11.89 -12.37 7.61
C ARG A 14 -11.77 -11.15 8.52
N LEU A 15 -11.07 -10.10 8.08
CA LEU A 15 -10.94 -8.87 8.87
C LEU A 15 -12.30 -8.17 9.05
N THR A 16 -13.07 -8.01 7.97
CA THR A 16 -14.37 -7.30 8.04
C THR A 16 -15.37 -8.04 8.92
N ALA A 17 -15.42 -9.37 8.86
CA ALA A 17 -16.28 -10.19 9.71
C ALA A 17 -15.86 -10.08 11.18
N SER A 18 -14.56 -10.18 11.50
CA SER A 18 -14.09 -10.02 12.88
C SER A 18 -14.41 -8.66 13.48
N LEU A 19 -14.36 -7.59 12.67
CA LEU A 19 -14.73 -6.25 13.12
C LEU A 19 -16.24 -6.10 13.28
N ALA A 20 -17.04 -6.73 12.42
CA ALA A 20 -18.50 -6.73 12.55
C ALA A 20 -18.95 -7.46 13.83
N ASP A 21 -18.34 -8.61 14.13
CA ASP A 21 -18.60 -9.36 15.37
C ASP A 21 -18.25 -8.53 16.61
N LEU A 22 -17.18 -7.73 16.54
CA LEU A 22 -16.71 -6.90 17.64
C LEU A 22 -17.56 -5.63 17.83
N ALA A 23 -18.08 -5.04 16.75
CA ALA A 23 -18.77 -3.74 16.76
C ALA A 23 -19.89 -3.67 17.80
N GLY A 24 -20.71 -4.72 17.92
CA GLY A 24 -21.83 -4.76 18.87
C GLY A 24 -21.42 -4.83 20.35
N SER A 25 -20.15 -5.08 20.64
CA SER A 25 -19.62 -5.18 22.02
C SER A 25 -18.79 -3.97 22.46
N LEU A 26 -18.49 -3.04 21.53
CA LEU A 26 -17.71 -1.85 21.82
C LEU A 26 -18.60 -0.64 22.01
N ASP A 27 -18.21 0.24 22.93
CA ASP A 27 -18.80 1.57 23.11
C ASP A 27 -18.13 2.61 22.19
N GLU A 28 -17.87 2.24 20.93
CA GLU A 28 -17.33 3.15 19.93
C GLU A 28 -17.60 2.67 18.49
N ASP A 29 -17.62 3.61 17.56
CA ASP A 29 -17.81 3.29 16.13
C ASP A 29 -16.58 2.61 15.51
N ILE A 30 -16.84 1.71 14.57
CA ILE A 30 -15.86 1.11 13.66
C ILE A 30 -16.20 1.53 12.23
N ALA A 31 -15.33 2.30 11.59
CA ALA A 31 -15.40 2.60 10.17
C ALA A 31 -14.41 1.71 9.39
N VAL A 32 -14.85 1.11 8.29
CA VAL A 32 -14.03 0.18 7.51
C VAL A 32 -14.04 0.57 6.03
N GLN A 33 -12.87 0.83 5.46
CA GLN A 33 -12.66 0.75 4.03
C GLN A 33 -12.45 -0.73 3.65
N ALA A 34 -13.50 -1.36 3.15
CA ALA A 34 -13.60 -2.80 2.91
C ALA A 34 -13.14 -3.24 1.51
N GLY A 35 -12.78 -2.31 0.63
CA GLY A 35 -12.40 -2.61 -0.76
C GLY A 35 -13.61 -3.03 -1.60
N ARG A 36 -13.38 -3.31 -2.89
CA ARG A 36 -14.45 -3.63 -3.85
C ARG A 36 -15.27 -4.86 -3.44
N GLY A 37 -16.59 -4.73 -3.52
CA GLY A 37 -17.54 -5.81 -3.22
C GLY A 37 -17.54 -6.25 -1.76
N PRO A 38 -17.78 -5.35 -0.80
CA PRO A 38 -17.90 -5.73 0.60
C PRO A 38 -19.12 -6.63 0.82
N ASP A 39 -19.05 -7.51 1.80
CA ASP A 39 -20.19 -8.30 2.24
C ASP A 39 -21.21 -7.39 2.95
N THR A 40 -22.30 -7.07 2.27
CA THR A 40 -23.35 -6.17 2.77
C THR A 40 -24.22 -6.81 3.86
N SER A 41 -24.14 -8.13 4.05
CA SER A 41 -24.84 -8.82 5.13
C SER A 41 -24.23 -8.55 6.51
N LEU A 42 -22.98 -8.08 6.55
CA LEU A 42 -22.30 -7.64 7.77
C LEU A 42 -22.91 -6.32 8.24
N GLN A 43 -23.82 -6.40 9.21
CA GLN A 43 -24.50 -5.26 9.83
C GLN A 43 -24.40 -5.40 11.34
N ALA A 44 -23.93 -4.34 12.00
CA ALA A 44 -23.88 -4.26 13.46
C ALA A 44 -24.03 -2.79 13.90
N PRO A 45 -24.60 -2.51 15.09
CA PRO A 45 -24.59 -1.17 15.66
C PRO A 45 -23.14 -0.64 15.74
N GLY A 46 -22.92 0.61 15.30
CA GLY A 46 -21.60 1.23 15.29
C GLY A 46 -20.67 0.81 14.14
N LEU A 47 -21.06 -0.13 13.26
CA LEU A 47 -20.26 -0.53 12.10
C LEU A 47 -20.63 0.30 10.85
N GLN A 48 -19.63 0.88 10.21
CA GLN A 48 -19.76 1.58 8.94
C GLN A 48 -18.85 0.93 7.90
N LEU A 49 -19.44 0.32 6.87
CA LEU A 49 -18.69 -0.28 5.75
C LEU A 49 -18.69 0.65 4.54
N HIS A 50 -17.50 0.93 4.03
CA HIS A 50 -17.27 1.70 2.82
C HIS A 50 -16.51 0.84 1.81
N GLU A 51 -17.07 0.65 0.62
CA GLU A 51 -16.36 -0.03 -0.47
C GLU A 51 -15.05 0.72 -0.82
N THR A 52 -15.17 2.04 -1.00
CA THR A 52 -14.05 2.94 -1.26
C THR A 52 -14.24 4.23 -0.49
N LEU A 53 -13.15 4.93 -0.19
CA LEU A 53 -13.16 6.29 0.34
C LEU A 53 -12.37 7.19 -0.61
N THR A 54 -12.81 8.44 -0.76
CA THR A 54 -11.98 9.48 -1.38
C THR A 54 -10.75 9.75 -0.51
N PRO A 55 -9.68 10.35 -1.06
CA PRO A 55 -8.49 10.69 -0.26
C PRO A 55 -8.80 11.56 0.96
N ALA A 56 -9.70 12.55 0.81
CA ALA A 56 -10.09 13.44 1.89
C ALA A 56 -10.88 12.71 2.99
N GLU A 57 -11.77 11.80 2.63
CA GLU A 57 -12.50 10.97 3.59
C GLU A 57 -11.57 10.00 4.30
N PHE A 58 -10.67 9.34 3.57
CA PHE A 58 -9.68 8.43 4.15
C PHE A 58 -8.83 9.15 5.21
N GLU A 59 -8.28 10.33 4.86
CA GLU A 59 -7.50 11.14 5.78
C GLU A 59 -8.31 11.57 7.02
N LYS A 60 -9.58 11.97 6.82
CA LYS A 60 -10.48 12.33 7.92
C LYS A 60 -10.69 11.16 8.89
N HIS A 61 -11.04 9.98 8.39
CA HIS A 61 -11.25 8.80 9.24
C HIS A 61 -9.98 8.41 9.98
N PHE A 62 -8.86 8.36 9.26
CA PHE A 62 -7.58 7.96 9.83
C PHE A 62 -7.11 8.92 10.92
N LYS A 63 -7.23 10.24 10.71
CA LYS A 63 -6.87 11.26 11.73
C LYS A 63 -7.79 11.22 12.94
N ALA A 64 -9.08 10.95 12.76
CA ALA A 64 -10.04 10.88 13.86
C ALA A 64 -9.98 9.55 14.64
N ALA A 65 -9.41 8.49 14.05
CA ALA A 65 -9.30 7.19 14.70
C ALA A 65 -8.34 7.21 15.90
N ARG A 66 -8.71 6.49 16.97
CA ARG A 66 -7.80 6.23 18.10
C ARG A 66 -6.77 5.15 17.74
N VAL A 67 -7.15 4.23 16.86
CA VAL A 67 -6.35 3.10 16.40
C VAL A 67 -6.73 2.76 14.96
N ILE A 68 -5.72 2.35 14.19
CA ILE A 68 -5.87 1.89 12.82
C ILE A 68 -5.79 0.38 12.80
N VAL A 69 -6.64 -0.27 12.01
CA VAL A 69 -6.61 -1.72 11.78
C VAL A 69 -6.38 -2.00 10.30
N ALA A 70 -5.44 -2.86 9.96
CA ALA A 70 -5.18 -3.19 8.56
C ALA A 70 -4.51 -4.55 8.40
N HIS A 71 -4.35 -4.97 7.14
CA HIS A 71 -3.38 -6.01 6.81
C HIS A 71 -1.95 -5.45 6.84
N ALA A 72 -0.93 -6.30 6.61
CA ALA A 72 0.48 -5.90 6.59
C ALA A 72 0.85 -5.12 5.30
N GLY A 73 0.08 -4.09 4.96
CA GLY A 73 0.31 -3.20 3.83
C GLY A 73 1.27 -2.08 4.19
N ILE A 74 2.37 -1.95 3.43
CA ILE A 74 3.41 -0.96 3.73
C ILE A 74 2.89 0.48 3.74
N GLY A 75 1.94 0.82 2.86
CA GLY A 75 1.33 2.15 2.81
C GLY A 75 0.68 2.53 4.15
N THR A 76 -0.15 1.65 4.71
CA THR A 76 -0.81 1.88 5.99
C THR A 76 0.18 1.96 7.15
N ILE A 77 1.22 1.10 7.14
CA ILE A 77 2.28 1.14 8.15
C ILE A 77 2.97 2.51 8.16
N LEU A 78 3.33 3.03 6.97
CA LEU A 78 3.96 4.34 6.84
C LEU A 78 3.01 5.47 7.27
N SER A 79 1.75 5.46 6.83
CA SER A 79 0.75 6.47 7.21
C SER A 79 0.47 6.49 8.71
N ALA A 80 0.37 5.32 9.35
CA ALA A 80 0.13 5.21 10.79
C ALA A 80 1.29 5.84 11.58
N ARG A 81 2.53 5.56 11.17
CA ARG A 81 3.71 6.19 11.77
C ARG A 81 3.76 7.69 11.51
N GLN A 82 3.48 8.13 10.28
CA GLN A 82 3.48 9.55 9.92
C GLN A 82 2.51 10.37 10.77
N TRP A 83 1.34 9.80 11.10
CA TRP A 83 0.30 10.48 11.87
C TRP A 83 0.25 10.08 13.35
N GLY A 84 1.27 9.38 13.86
CA GLY A 84 1.36 9.05 15.29
C GLY A 84 0.24 8.13 15.79
N LYS A 85 -0.32 7.29 14.91
CA LYS A 85 -1.46 6.41 15.22
C LYS A 85 -0.99 5.01 15.60
N PRO A 86 -1.50 4.41 16.70
CA PRO A 86 -1.37 3.00 16.95
C PRO A 86 -1.93 2.20 15.77
N LEU A 87 -1.23 1.14 15.36
CA LEU A 87 -1.62 0.27 14.26
C LEU A 87 -1.72 -1.18 14.74
N VAL A 88 -2.88 -1.79 14.51
CA VAL A 88 -3.12 -3.22 14.71
C VAL A 88 -3.13 -3.91 13.36
N ILE A 89 -2.24 -4.87 13.17
CA ILE A 89 -2.06 -5.62 11.93
C ILE A 89 -2.67 -7.00 12.09
N LEU A 90 -3.64 -7.35 11.22
CA LEU A 90 -4.08 -8.71 10.99
C LEU A 90 -3.55 -9.16 9.62
N PRO A 91 -2.43 -9.91 9.55
CA PRO A 91 -1.83 -10.25 8.26
C PRO A 91 -2.69 -11.25 7.49
N ARG A 92 -2.74 -11.10 6.16
CA ARG A 92 -3.35 -12.12 5.29
C ARG A 92 -2.51 -13.39 5.29
N ARG A 93 -3.19 -14.53 5.20
CA ARG A 93 -2.57 -15.86 5.17
C ARG A 93 -2.72 -16.51 3.80
N HIS A 94 -1.62 -16.99 3.22
CA HIS A 94 -1.68 -17.76 1.97
C HIS A 94 -2.51 -19.04 2.15
N ALA A 95 -2.37 -19.71 3.29
CA ALA A 95 -3.12 -20.94 3.61
C ALA A 95 -4.65 -20.75 3.63
N LEU A 96 -5.15 -19.51 3.78
CA LEU A 96 -6.57 -19.16 3.72
C LEU A 96 -6.99 -18.61 2.34
N GLY A 97 -6.10 -18.62 1.34
CA GLY A 97 -6.36 -18.07 0.02
C GLY A 97 -6.47 -16.55 -0.03
N GLU A 98 -6.04 -15.84 1.01
CA GLU A 98 -6.25 -14.40 1.14
C GLU A 98 -5.26 -13.56 0.33
N HIS A 99 -4.11 -14.15 0.01
CA HIS A 99 -3.04 -13.55 -0.76
C HIS A 99 -2.25 -14.62 -1.51
N ARG A 100 -1.56 -14.24 -2.60
CA ARG A 100 -0.77 -15.16 -3.45
C ARG A 100 0.46 -15.80 -2.78
N ASN A 101 0.86 -15.31 -1.60
CA ASN A 101 2.07 -15.74 -0.87
C ASN A 101 2.08 -15.14 0.55
N ASP A 102 2.93 -15.70 1.42
CA ASP A 102 3.06 -15.32 2.83
C ASP A 102 3.95 -14.08 3.08
N HIS A 103 4.15 -13.22 2.08
CA HIS A 103 4.95 -12.01 2.26
C HIS A 103 4.37 -11.10 3.36
N GLN A 104 3.05 -11.10 3.57
CA GLN A 104 2.42 -10.33 4.64
C GLN A 104 2.77 -10.86 6.04
N ILE A 105 2.94 -12.18 6.19
CA ILE A 105 3.41 -12.79 7.44
C ILE A 105 4.85 -12.37 7.73
N ALA A 106 5.71 -12.44 6.71
CA ALA A 106 7.10 -11.99 6.84
C ALA A 106 7.18 -10.49 7.21
N THR A 107 6.40 -9.63 6.55
CA THR A 107 6.32 -8.21 6.90
C THR A 107 5.81 -8.01 8.32
N ALA A 108 4.78 -8.72 8.76
CA ALA A 108 4.24 -8.61 10.12
C ALA A 108 5.31 -8.91 11.19
N HIS A 109 6.08 -9.99 11.02
CA HIS A 109 7.20 -10.30 11.92
C HIS A 109 8.30 -9.22 11.93
N GLN A 110 8.58 -8.60 10.78
CA GLN A 110 9.60 -7.54 10.71
C GLN A 110 9.20 -6.28 11.49
N VAL A 111 7.89 -6.02 11.63
CA VAL A 111 7.38 -4.78 12.22
C VAL A 111 6.79 -4.95 13.62
N GLU A 112 6.59 -6.17 14.10
CA GLU A 112 5.93 -6.46 15.39
C GLU A 112 6.63 -5.85 16.60
N ASN A 113 7.95 -5.64 16.51
CA ASN A 113 8.77 -5.05 17.58
C ASN A 113 8.87 -3.51 17.49
N LEU A 114 8.20 -2.88 16.52
CA LEU A 114 8.23 -1.44 16.37
C LEU A 114 7.22 -0.79 17.32
N PRO A 115 7.59 0.27 18.06
CA PRO A 115 6.68 0.96 18.96
C PRO A 115 5.41 1.42 18.25
N GLY A 116 4.26 1.19 18.88
CA GLY A 116 2.94 1.53 18.34
C GLY A 116 2.40 0.60 17.25
N ILE A 117 3.09 -0.50 16.95
CA ILE A 117 2.60 -1.57 16.09
C ILE A 117 2.25 -2.79 16.94
N TYR A 118 1.07 -3.34 16.71
CA TYR A 118 0.54 -4.53 17.36
C TYR A 118 0.17 -5.54 16.29
N VAL A 119 0.61 -6.79 16.41
CA VAL A 119 0.27 -7.83 15.42
C VAL A 119 -0.71 -8.82 16.02
N ALA A 120 -1.94 -8.79 15.50
CA ALA A 120 -2.98 -9.75 15.80
C ALA A 120 -2.79 -10.99 14.92
N TRP A 121 -2.26 -12.07 15.51
CA TRP A 121 -2.07 -13.33 14.81
C TRP A 121 -3.37 -14.12 14.62
N SER A 122 -4.49 -13.74 15.24
CA SER A 122 -5.82 -14.33 15.06
C SER A 122 -6.91 -13.26 15.27
N GLU A 123 -8.14 -13.62 14.93
CA GLU A 123 -9.35 -12.81 15.14
C GLU A 123 -9.61 -12.58 16.63
N THR A 124 -9.38 -13.62 17.44
CA THR A 124 -9.46 -13.51 18.91
C THR A 124 -8.41 -12.56 19.45
N HIS A 125 -7.16 -12.68 18.99
CA HIS A 125 -6.09 -11.77 19.39
C HIS A 125 -6.36 -10.34 18.91
N LEU A 126 -6.99 -10.15 17.75
CA LEU A 126 -7.45 -8.85 17.27
C LEU A 126 -8.47 -8.24 18.24
N ALA A 127 -9.48 -9.01 18.65
CA ALA A 127 -10.47 -8.57 19.63
C ALA A 127 -9.82 -8.23 20.98
N ASP A 128 -8.91 -9.07 21.46
CA ASP A 128 -8.18 -8.85 22.71
C ASP A 128 -7.36 -7.55 22.68
N ILE A 129 -6.71 -7.23 21.56
CA ILE A 129 -5.97 -5.97 21.40
C ILE A 129 -6.92 -4.78 21.33
N LEU A 130 -8.01 -4.87 20.57
CA LEU A 130 -8.92 -3.74 20.35
C LEU A 130 -9.76 -3.38 21.58
N THR A 131 -10.05 -4.37 22.43
CA THR A 131 -10.74 -4.16 23.71
C THR A 131 -9.84 -3.56 24.80
N GLN A 132 -8.52 -3.63 24.64
CA GLN A 132 -7.58 -2.94 25.51
C GLN A 132 -7.68 -1.42 25.30
N GLN A 133 -7.93 -0.68 26.39
CA GLN A 133 -8.12 0.77 26.34
C GLN A 133 -6.81 1.55 26.10
N THR A 134 -5.64 0.94 26.27
CA THR A 134 -4.36 1.66 26.31
C THR A 134 -3.38 1.14 25.26
N LEU A 135 -3.65 1.45 23.98
CA LEU A 135 -2.66 1.27 22.92
C LEU A 135 -1.74 2.49 22.89
N SER A 136 -0.43 2.25 22.91
CA SER A 136 0.57 3.30 22.83
C SER A 136 0.74 3.74 21.38
N SER A 137 0.77 5.05 21.16
CA SER A 137 1.15 5.61 19.87
C SER A 137 2.63 5.35 19.57
N PRO A 138 3.02 5.22 18.28
CA PRO A 138 4.43 5.29 17.92
C PRO A 138 4.99 6.64 18.39
N PRO A 139 6.29 6.71 18.74
CA PRO A 139 6.93 7.99 19.01
C PRO A 139 6.72 8.91 17.81
N PRO A 140 6.65 10.25 18.03
CA PRO A 140 6.62 11.21 16.93
C PRO A 140 7.69 10.84 15.90
N ALA A 141 7.43 11.09 14.63
CA ALA A 141 8.44 10.96 13.58
C ALA A 141 9.59 11.96 13.89
N GLY A 142 10.49 11.55 14.76
CA GLY A 142 11.55 12.33 15.37
C GLY A 142 12.85 11.59 15.15
N GLU A 143 13.70 12.23 14.35
CA GLU A 143 14.95 11.77 13.78
C GLU A 143 14.80 10.66 12.72
N MET A 144 14.85 11.10 11.45
CA MET A 144 15.27 10.23 10.36
C MET A 144 16.57 9.55 10.81
N SER A 145 16.58 8.22 10.82
CA SER A 145 17.82 7.51 11.14
C SER A 145 18.94 8.00 10.22
N PRO A 146 20.20 8.01 10.66
CA PRO A 146 21.32 8.39 9.79
C PRO A 146 21.32 7.63 8.45
N GLN A 147 20.84 6.39 8.44
CA GLN A 147 20.68 5.57 7.24
C GLN A 147 19.56 6.07 6.32
N HIS A 148 18.44 6.55 6.87
CA HIS A 148 17.36 7.15 6.10
C HIS A 148 17.80 8.47 5.47
N THR A 149 18.51 9.33 6.23
CA THR A 149 19.10 10.57 5.72
C THR A 149 20.12 10.28 4.62
N ALA A 150 21.05 9.36 4.86
CA ALA A 150 22.05 8.96 3.86
C ALA A 150 21.43 8.35 2.60
N LEU A 151 20.32 7.61 2.72
CA LEU A 151 19.58 7.10 1.58
C LEU A 151 18.92 8.22 0.77
N VAL A 152 18.23 9.14 1.45
CA VAL A 152 17.59 10.29 0.81
C VAL A 152 18.63 11.15 0.11
N ASP A 153 19.77 11.41 0.75
CA ASP A 153 20.85 12.18 0.15
C ASP A 153 21.44 11.47 -1.07
N ARG A 154 21.68 10.15 -1.00
CA ARG A 154 22.11 9.38 -2.18
C ARG A 154 21.09 9.38 -3.32
N LEU A 155 19.80 9.35 -3.01
CA LEU A 155 18.75 9.41 -4.03
C LEU A 155 18.68 10.80 -4.67
N ARG A 156 18.83 11.87 -3.88
CA ARG A 156 18.98 13.24 -4.41
C ARG A 156 20.22 13.35 -5.28
N ASP A 157 21.37 12.93 -4.79
CA ASP A 157 22.63 12.94 -5.53
C ASP A 157 22.50 12.16 -6.84
N PHE A 158 21.83 11.01 -6.85
CA PHE A 158 21.61 10.24 -8.06
C PHE A 158 20.72 10.96 -9.09
N ILE A 159 19.70 11.68 -8.63
CA ILE A 159 18.79 12.45 -9.49
C ILE A 159 19.48 13.73 -9.99
N ASP A 160 20.23 14.39 -9.12
CA ASP A 160 20.85 15.70 -9.36
C ASP A 160 22.21 15.59 -10.04
N THR A 161 22.87 14.43 -9.98
CA THR A 161 24.10 14.19 -10.76
C THR A 161 23.70 14.00 -12.22
N PRO A 162 23.99 14.97 -13.11
CA PRO A 162 23.81 14.74 -14.54
C PRO A 162 24.71 13.56 -14.91
N ALA A 163 24.17 12.60 -15.68
CA ALA A 163 24.93 11.43 -16.11
C ALA A 163 26.27 11.87 -16.74
N THR A 164 27.36 11.78 -15.99
CA THR A 164 28.70 12.15 -16.43
C THR A 164 29.15 11.08 -17.42
N GLY A 165 28.78 11.29 -18.68
CA GLY A 165 28.97 10.33 -19.76
C GLY A 165 28.11 10.61 -21.00
N ALA A 166 27.01 11.36 -20.88
CA ALA A 166 26.25 11.82 -22.04
C ALA A 166 26.76 13.18 -22.53
N GLN A 167 27.99 13.24 -23.07
CA GLN A 167 28.33 14.37 -23.93
C GLN A 167 27.42 14.32 -25.16
N GLY A 168 26.46 15.24 -25.22
CA GLY A 168 25.68 15.53 -26.42
C GLY A 168 24.45 14.65 -26.64
N LEU A 169 23.47 14.71 -25.74
CA LEU A 169 22.08 14.41 -26.11
C LEU A 169 21.25 15.68 -25.88
N SER A 170 21.23 16.54 -26.89
CA SER A 170 20.08 17.45 -27.01
C SER A 170 18.85 16.58 -27.26
N VAL A 171 17.75 16.87 -26.58
CA VAL A 171 16.45 16.28 -26.90
C VAL A 171 16.05 16.82 -28.28
N ARG A 172 16.53 16.16 -29.33
CA ARG A 172 16.08 16.40 -30.69
C ARG A 172 14.81 15.57 -30.89
N GLN A 173 13.76 16.17 -31.43
CA GLN A 173 12.59 15.41 -31.87
C GLN A 173 13.06 14.35 -32.87
N LEU A 174 12.88 13.07 -32.51
CA LEU A 174 13.17 11.94 -33.39
C LEU A 174 12.09 11.90 -34.47
N THR A 175 12.50 11.69 -35.71
CA THR A 175 11.57 11.31 -36.78
C THR A 175 11.07 9.88 -36.54
N GLU A 176 9.89 9.54 -37.09
CA GLU A 176 9.32 8.18 -36.97
C GLU A 176 10.31 7.09 -37.41
N ASP A 177 11.03 7.32 -38.51
CA ASP A 177 12.02 6.38 -39.05
C ASP A 177 13.24 6.16 -38.13
N GLU A 178 13.60 7.15 -37.32
CA GLU A 178 14.68 7.05 -36.35
C GLU A 178 14.21 6.30 -35.10
N ALA A 179 12.99 6.59 -34.62
CA ALA A 179 12.38 5.87 -33.51
C ALA A 179 12.22 4.37 -33.85
N HIS A 180 11.75 4.06 -35.07
CA HIS A 180 11.60 2.68 -35.55
C HIS A 180 12.94 1.95 -35.64
N ARG A 181 14.01 2.62 -36.09
CA ARG A 181 15.36 2.03 -36.13
C ARG A 181 15.91 1.72 -34.74
N ILE A 182 15.75 2.63 -33.78
CA ILE A 182 16.20 2.44 -32.39
C ILE A 182 15.45 1.27 -31.75
N VAL A 183 14.13 1.18 -31.91
CA VAL A 183 13.32 0.06 -31.42
C VAL A 183 13.76 -1.27 -32.06
N ALA A 184 14.06 -1.28 -33.36
CA ALA A 184 14.55 -2.46 -34.06
C ALA A 184 15.97 -2.88 -33.63
N GLU A 185 16.80 -1.95 -33.19
CA GLU A 185 18.18 -2.20 -32.75
C GLU A 185 18.23 -2.69 -31.30
N ILE A 186 17.42 -2.10 -30.41
CA ILE A 186 17.18 -2.59 -29.05
C ILE A 186 16.62 -4.02 -29.11
N GLY A 187 15.61 -4.25 -29.96
CA GLY A 187 15.00 -5.57 -30.15
C GLY A 187 15.97 -6.63 -30.71
N ARG A 188 17.01 -6.23 -31.46
CA ARG A 188 18.06 -7.13 -31.95
C ARG A 188 19.12 -7.42 -30.89
N SER A 189 19.50 -6.43 -30.07
CA SER A 189 20.46 -6.61 -28.98
C SER A 189 19.89 -7.48 -27.84
N GLU A 190 18.59 -7.36 -27.56
CA GLU A 190 17.92 -8.08 -26.47
C GLU A 190 17.48 -9.50 -26.85
N ARG A 191 17.28 -9.81 -28.15
CA ARG A 191 17.10 -11.20 -28.61
C ARG A 191 18.29 -12.11 -28.27
N ARG A 192 19.48 -11.57 -28.03
CA ARG A 192 20.67 -12.31 -27.58
C ARG A 192 20.67 -12.62 -26.09
N ARG A 193 19.89 -11.91 -25.27
CA ARG A 193 19.81 -12.10 -23.81
C ARG A 193 18.42 -12.63 -23.47
N ARG A 194 18.29 -13.96 -23.40
CA ARG A 194 17.01 -14.68 -23.27
C ARG A 194 16.09 -14.12 -22.17
N GLY A 195 14.81 -14.04 -22.52
CA GLY A 195 13.67 -14.42 -21.67
C GLY A 195 13.12 -13.35 -20.72
N PHE A 196 11.86 -12.98 -20.95
CA PHE A 196 10.97 -12.39 -19.93
C PHE A 196 11.14 -10.90 -19.60
N ARG A 197 10.87 -9.99 -20.55
CA ARG A 197 10.61 -8.57 -20.21
C ARG A 197 9.99 -7.70 -21.32
N TRP A 198 9.10 -8.25 -22.14
CA TRP A 198 8.50 -7.47 -23.25
C TRP A 198 7.32 -6.57 -22.83
N LEU A 199 6.69 -6.77 -21.67
CA LEU A 199 5.44 -6.06 -21.34
C LEU A 199 5.61 -4.64 -20.78
N ILE A 200 6.79 -4.29 -20.25
CA ILE A 200 6.97 -3.01 -19.53
C ILE A 200 7.42 -1.88 -20.48
N VAL A 201 8.20 -2.19 -21.53
CA VAL A 201 8.74 -1.16 -22.42
C VAL A 201 7.67 -0.64 -23.39
N THR A 202 6.77 -1.50 -23.87
CA THR A 202 5.68 -1.06 -24.77
C THR A 202 4.69 -0.15 -24.04
N LEU A 203 4.40 -0.37 -22.74
CA LEU A 203 3.48 0.47 -21.99
C LEU A 203 4.02 1.88 -21.68
N CYS A 204 5.33 2.06 -21.59
CA CYS A 204 5.92 3.37 -21.27
C CYS A 204 6.07 4.29 -22.49
N ILE A 205 6.04 3.77 -23.72
CA ILE A 205 6.19 4.58 -24.94
C ILE A 205 4.82 5.07 -25.46
N SER A 206 3.72 4.38 -25.17
CA SER A 206 2.37 4.75 -25.60
C SER A 206 1.59 5.62 -24.59
N GLY A 207 2.30 6.41 -23.79
CA GLY A 207 1.69 7.47 -22.99
C GLY A 207 1.32 8.66 -23.86
N ALA A 208 0.04 8.72 -24.27
CA ALA A 208 -0.62 9.80 -25.01
C ALA A 208 -0.48 9.78 -26.56
N ALA A 209 -1.29 8.95 -27.20
CA ALA A 209 -2.02 9.39 -28.39
C ALA A 209 -3.50 9.06 -28.18
N ALA A 210 -4.30 10.12 -28.14
CA ALA A 210 -5.75 10.09 -28.02
C ALA A 210 -6.41 9.33 -29.18
N LEU A 211 -7.66 8.91 -28.95
CA LEU A 211 -8.67 8.64 -29.96
C LEU A 211 -8.41 7.45 -30.91
N TRP A 212 -8.98 6.29 -30.59
CA TRP A 212 -9.57 5.43 -31.62
C TRP A 212 -11.03 5.14 -31.24
N LEU A 213 -11.89 6.00 -31.80
CA LEU A 213 -13.31 5.79 -31.96
C LEU A 213 -13.57 4.51 -32.77
N ALA A 214 -14.63 3.80 -32.37
CA ALA A 214 -15.55 3.04 -33.21
C ALA A 214 -15.00 2.34 -34.47
N LEU A 215 -14.85 1.02 -34.39
CA LEU A 215 -15.47 0.02 -35.28
C LEU A 215 -15.24 -1.39 -34.69
#